data_AF-A0A966RPI1-F1
#
_entry.id   AF-A0A966RPI1-F1
#
_cell.length_a   1.000
_cell.length_b   1.000
_cell.length_c   1.000
_cell.angle_alpha   90.00
_cell.angle_beta   90.00
_cell.angle_gamma   90.00
#
_symmetry.space_group_name_H-M   'P 1'
#
loop_
_entity.id
_entity.type
_entity.pdbx_description
1 polymer ?
#
loop_
_entity_poly.entity_id
_entity_poly.type
_entity_poly.pdbx_seq_one_letter_code
_entity_poly.pdbx_strand_id
1 'polypeptide(L)' 'AAIGHIRQKFTVPIGAQAEIDANEGTIRLLEPAVL' A
#
# COMPACT_ATOMS: atom_id res chain seq x y z
N ALA A 1 -8.93 -3.25 -8.84
CA ALA A 1 -7.86 -2.27 -8.53
C ALA A 1 -8.15 -1.69 -7.15
N ALA A 2 -7.12 -1.51 -6.31
CA ALA A 2 -7.29 -1.00 -4.94
C ALA A 2 -6.76 0.45 -4.76
N ILE A 3 -5.99 0.94 -5.74
CA ILE A 3 -5.35 2.26 -5.77
C ILE A 3 -5.58 2.86 -7.18
N GLY A 4 -5.81 4.17 -7.26
CA GLY A 4 -6.03 4.88 -8.53
C GLY A 4 -7.39 5.61 -8.61
N HIS A 5 -7.85 5.91 -9.83
CA HIS A 5 -9.12 6.60 -10.06
C HIS A 5 -10.30 5.63 -9.95
N ILE A 6 -10.64 5.25 -8.72
CA ILE A 6 -11.78 4.39 -8.40
C ILE A 6 -12.55 4.93 -7.19
N ARG A 7 -13.82 4.52 -7.07
CA ARG A 7 -14.72 4.99 -6.01
C ARG A 7 -14.28 4.52 -4.62
N GLN A 8 -14.01 3.22 -4.48
CA GLN A 8 -13.51 2.62 -3.24
C GLN A 8 -12.03 2.33 -3.42
N LYS A 9 -11.17 3.12 -2.77
CA LYS A 9 -9.72 3.04 -2.84
C LYS A 9 -9.12 3.07 -1.45
N PHE A 10 -7.97 2.45 -1.29
CA PHE A 10 -7.19 2.58 -0.07
C PHE A 10 -6.43 3.90 -0.03
N THR A 11 -6.23 4.41 1.17
CA THR A 11 -5.26 5.47 1.45
C THR A 11 -3.90 4.83 1.64
N VAL A 12 -2.88 5.33 0.94
CA VAL A 12 -1.52 4.81 1.01
C VAL A 12 -0.61 5.89 1.60
N PRO A 13 0.08 5.63 2.72
CA PRO A 13 1.03 6.58 3.29
C PRO A 13 2.24 6.74 2.36
N ILE A 14 2.77 7.95 2.28
CA ILE A 14 3.97 8.27 1.49
C ILE A 14 5.16 8.43 2.43
N GLY A 15 6.29 7.83 2.07
CA GLY A 15 7.55 7.94 2.82
C GLY A 15 7.87 6.77 3.76
N ALA A 16 6.94 5.83 3.96
CA ALA A 16 7.19 4.58 4.68
C ALA A 16 7.71 3.49 3.74
N GLN A 17 8.61 2.64 4.23
CA GLN A 17 9.07 1.48 3.46
C GLN A 17 7.97 0.42 3.31
N ALA A 18 7.83 -0.10 2.09
CA ALA A 18 6.88 -1.15 1.77
C ALA A 18 7.52 -2.21 0.87
N GLU A 19 7.05 -3.44 1.02
CA GLU A 19 7.37 -4.58 0.18
C GLU A 19 6.18 -4.92 -0.73
N ILE A 20 6.47 -5.37 -1.94
CA ILE A 20 5.47 -5.79 -2.93
C ILE A 20 5.83 -7.20 -3.42
N ASP A 21 4.89 -8.13 -3.30
CA ASP A 21 4.96 -9.42 -4.00
C ASP A 21 3.98 -9.38 -5.19
N ALA A 22 4.53 -9.43 -6.41
CA ALA A 22 3.74 -9.38 -7.63
C ALA A 22 3.05 -10.71 -7.98
N ASN A 23 3.58 -11.84 -7.50
CA ASN A 23 3.00 -13.16 -7.73
C ASN A 23 1.79 -13.39 -6.81
N GLU A 24 1.92 -12.98 -5.54
CA GLU A 24 0.83 -13.06 -4.57
C GLU A 24 -0.13 -11.87 -4.65
N GLY A 25 0.29 -10.76 -5.27
CA GLY A 25 -0.53 -9.55 -5.40
C GLY A 25 -0.68 -8.78 -4.09
N THR A 26 0.35 -8.78 -3.25
CA THR A 26 0.32 -8.16 -1.92
C THR A 26 1.21 -6.92 -1.83
N ILE A 27 0.84 -6.01 -0.94
CA ILE A 27 1.64 -4.85 -0.55
C ILE A 27 1.63 -4.79 0.97
N ARG A 28 2.80 -4.69 1.59
CA ARG A 28 2.97 -4.69 3.06
C ARG A 28 3.86 -3.54 3.51
N LEU A 29 3.42 -2.77 4.50
CA LEU A 29 4.28 -1.78 5.17
C LEU A 29 5.27 -2.51 6.08
N LEU A 30 6.54 -2.14 6.03
CA LEU A 30 7.62 -2.74 6.82
C LEU A 30 7.81 -2.05 8.17
N GLU A 31 7.25 -0.86 8.32
CA GLU A 31 7.33 -0.02 9.52
C GLU A 31 6.02 0.74 9.74
N PRO A 32 5.75 1.21 10.98
CA PRO A 32 4.60 2.08 11.24
C PRO A 32 4.67 3.37 10.44
N ALA A 33 3.57 3.74 9.78
CA ALA A 33 3.47 5.01 9.06
C ALA A 33 3.12 6.22 9.96
N VAL A 34 2.84 5.96 11.25
CA VAL A 34 2.53 6.93 12.30
C VAL A 34 3.14 6.44 13.62
N LEU A 35 3.54 7.38 14.48
CA LEU A 35 4.07 7.11 15.83
C LEU A 35 2.95 6.89 16.85
#